data_AF-A0A388Q4E0-F1
#
_entry.id   AF-A0A388Q4E0-F1
#
_cell.length_a   1.000
_cell.length_b   1.000
_cell.length_c   1.000
_cell.angle_alpha   90.00
_cell.angle_beta   90.00
_cell.angle_gamma   90.00
#
_symmetry.space_group_name_H-M   'P 1'
#
loop_
_entity.id
_entity.type
_entity.pdbx_description
1 polymer ?
#
loop_
_entity_poly.entity_id
_entity_poly.type
_entity_poly.pdbx_seq_one_letter_code
_entity_poly.pdbx_strand_id
1 'polypeptide(L)' 'MTRIIWKFIKEKLILPYLEVPIQYFDLGIESRDATHDQITIDCANAIKACGVGIKCATILRMKNV' A
#
# COMPACT_ATOMS: atom_id res chain seq x y z
N MET A 1 -0.99 1.33 13.52
CA MET A 1 -2.47 1.25 13.67
C MET A 1 -3.18 1.00 12.33
N THR A 2 -3.03 1.88 11.35
CA THR A 2 -3.75 1.80 10.06
C THR A 2 -3.50 0.51 9.28
N ARG A 3 -2.28 -0.05 9.29
CA ARG A 3 -1.95 -1.36 8.68
C ARG A 3 -2.76 -2.52 9.30
N ILE A 4 -2.98 -2.50 10.61
CA ILE A 4 -3.75 -3.54 11.32
C ILE A 4 -5.24 -3.40 10.98
N ILE A 5 -5.77 -2.18 11.04
CA ILE A 5 -7.15 -1.89 10.67
C ILE A 5 -7.40 -2.27 9.19
N TRP A 6 -6.46 -1.98 8.30
CA TRP A 6 -6.57 -2.34 6.88
C TRP A 6 -6.65 -3.86 6.67
N LYS A 7 -5.86 -4.64 7.42
CA LYS A 7 -5.96 -6.10 7.39
C LYS A 7 -7.36 -6.56 7.81
N PHE A 8 -7.87 -6.04 8.92
CA PHE A 8 -9.23 -6.35 9.39
C PHE A 8 -10.30 -6.03 8.35
N ILE A 9 -10.28 -4.82 7.78
CA ILE A 9 -11.25 -4.39 6.75
C ILE A 9 -11.23 -5.33 5.55
N LYS A 10 -10.03 -5.62 5.00
CA LYS A 10 -9.92 -6.53 3.85
C LYS A 10 -10.49 -7.91 4.15
N GLU A 11 -10.08 -8.52 5.26
CA GLU A 11 -10.40 -9.90 5.60
C GLU A 11 -11.86 -10.10 6.04
N LYS A 12 -12.46 -9.10 6.70
CA LYS A 12 -13.82 -9.23 7.25
C LYS A 12 -14.89 -8.59 6.38
N LEU A 13 -14.56 -7.53 5.63
CA LEU A 13 -15.56 -6.69 4.98
C LEU A 13 -15.46 -6.65 3.45
N ILE A 14 -14.35 -7.10 2.85
CA ILE A 14 -14.16 -7.04 1.40
C ILE A 14 -14.05 -8.44 0.81
N LEU A 15 -12.98 -9.17 1.15
CA LEU A 15 -12.63 -10.44 0.53
C LEU A 15 -13.66 -11.57 0.72
N PRO A 16 -14.48 -11.61 1.79
CA PRO A 16 -15.57 -12.59 1.87
C PRO A 16 -16.69 -12.38 0.84
N TYR A 17 -16.80 -11.19 0.26
CA TYR A 17 -17.93 -10.79 -0.59
C TYR A 17 -17.51 -10.44 -2.02
N LEU A 18 -16.23 -10.16 -2.25
CA LEU A 18 -15.72 -9.70 -3.53
C LEU A 18 -14.38 -10.37 -3.85
N GLU A 19 -14.36 -11.14 -4.93
CA GLU A 19 -13.13 -11.62 -5.54
C GLU A 19 -12.64 -10.58 -6.55
N VAL A 20 -11.51 -9.95 -6.25
CA VAL A 20 -10.87 -8.96 -7.12
C VAL A 20 -9.38 -9.23 -7.23
N PRO A 21 -8.79 -9.03 -8.42
CA PRO A 21 -7.33 -9.08 -8.58
C PRO A 21 -6.71 -7.88 -7.85
N ILE A 22 -5.88 -8.14 -6.84
CA ILE A 22 -5.20 -7.10 -6.06
C ILE A 22 -3.68 -7.21 -6.28
N GLN A 23 -3.10 -6.21 -6.93
CA GLN A 23 -1.66 -6.01 -6.91
C GLN A 23 -1.26 -5.36 -5.58
N TYR A 24 -0.48 -6.07 -4.76
CA TYR A 24 -0.13 -5.62 -3.42
C TYR A 24 1.29 -5.02 -3.36
N PHE A 25 1.39 -3.81 -2.82
CA PHE A 25 2.65 -3.11 -2.57
C PHE A 25 2.72 -2.74 -1.09
N ASP A 26 3.75 -3.21 -0.37
CA ASP A 26 3.98 -2.81 1.02
C ASP A 26 4.69 -1.47 1.09
N LEU A 27 3.92 -0.39 1.27
CA LEU A 27 4.46 0.96 1.45
C LEU A 27 4.77 1.27 2.93
N GLY A 28 4.97 0.24 3.76
CA GLY A 28 5.56 0.37 5.09
C GLY A 28 6.92 1.07 5.06
N ILE A 29 7.32 1.68 6.17
CA ILE A 29 8.59 2.42 6.22
C ILE A 29 9.78 1.49 6.00
N GLU A 30 9.77 0.28 6.56
CA GLU A 30 10.84 -0.71 6.39
C GLU A 30 11.00 -1.15 4.94
N SER A 31 9.89 -1.40 4.23
CA SER A 31 9.90 -1.78 2.82
C SER A 31 10.37 -0.65 1.91
N ARG A 32 9.95 0.59 2.20
CA ARG A 32 10.45 1.76 1.47
C ARG A 32 11.93 1.98 1.73
N ASP A 33 12.40 1.82 2.95
CA ASP A 33 13.82 1.95 3.28
C ASP A 33 14.67 0.87 2.59
N ALA A 34 14.24 -0.39 2.65
CA ALA A 34 14.93 -1.51 2.02
C ALA A 34 15.03 -1.39 0.49
N THR A 35 14.08 -0.70 -0.14
CA THR A 35 14.01 -0.52 -1.59
C THR A 35 14.49 0.85 -2.05
N HIS A 36 15.06 1.67 -1.18
CA HIS A 36 15.40 3.07 -1.49
C HIS A 36 14.22 3.83 -2.12
N ASP A 37 13.02 3.55 -1.61
CA ASP A 37 11.72 4.08 -2.02
C ASP A 37 11.26 3.70 -3.45
N GLN A 38 11.97 2.78 -4.12
CA GLN A 38 11.58 2.29 -5.46
C GLN A 38 10.19 1.65 -5.46
N ILE A 39 9.82 0.94 -4.39
CA ILE A 39 8.49 0.32 -4.25
C ILE A 39 7.34 1.34 -4.33
N THR A 40 7.58 2.59 -3.90
CA THR A 40 6.60 3.67 -3.98
C THR A 40 6.39 4.11 -5.43
N ILE A 41 7.47 4.20 -6.21
CA ILE A 41 7.45 4.54 -7.64
C ILE A 41 6.73 3.44 -8.43
N ASP A 42 7.08 2.18 -8.16
CA ASP A 42 6.48 1.03 -8.84
C ASP A 42 4.97 0.94 -8.56
N CYS A 43 4.58 1.19 -7.30
CA CYS A 43 3.17 1.27 -6.92
C CYS A 43 2.42 2.38 -7.68
N ALA A 44 3.02 3.57 -7.79
CA ALA A 44 2.43 4.68 -8.54
C ALA A 44 2.27 4.36 -10.03
N ASN A 45 3.26 3.69 -10.64
CA ASN A 45 3.18 3.24 -12.03
C ASN A 45 2.10 2.16 -12.23
N ALA A 46 1.98 1.22 -11.29
CA ALA A 46 0.93 0.19 -11.33
C ALA A 46 -0.48 0.79 -11.23
N ILE A 47 -0.67 1.79 -10.36
CA ILE A 47 -1.93 2.53 -10.26
C ILE A 47 -2.22 3.27 -11.56
N LYS A 48 -1.21 3.93 -12.15
CA LYS A 48 -1.37 4.64 -13.43
C LYS A 48 -1.81 3.69 -14.56
N ALA A 49 -1.28 2.47 -14.60
CA ALA A 49 -1.64 1.46 -15.58
C ALA A 49 -3.04 0.84 -15.33
N CYS A 50 -3.41 0.62 -14.06
CA CYS A 50 -4.69 0.01 -13.68
C CYS A 50 -5.86 1.01 -13.63
N GLY A 51 -5.58 2.30 -13.41
CA GLY A 51 -6.56 3.39 -13.31
C GLY A 51 -7.18 3.57 -11.92
N VAL A 52 -7.03 2.60 -11.00
CA VAL A 52 -7.60 2.63 -9.65
C VAL A 52 -6.55 2.21 -8.62
N GLY A 53 -6.51 2.91 -7.49
CA GLY A 53 -5.62 2.58 -6.36
C GLY A 53 -6.29 2.85 -5.02
N ILE A 54 -5.99 2.00 -4.03
CA ILE A 54 -6.43 2.16 -2.64
C ILE A 54 -5.21 2.14 -1.75
N LYS A 55 -5.03 3.20 -0.94
CA LYS A 55 -3.82 3.41 -0.16
C LYS A 55 -4.11 3.49 1.33
N CYS A 56 -3.38 2.68 2.11
CA CYS A 56 -3.31 2.85 3.56
C CYS A 56 -2.41 4.06 3.92
N ALA A 57 -2.73 4.75 5.01
CA ALA A 57 -1.89 5.86 5.49
C ALA A 57 -0.48 5.37 5.86
N THR A 58 0.53 6.16 5.48
CA THR A 58 1.96 5.83 5.64
C THR A 58 2.67 6.91 6.44
N ILE A 59 3.70 6.53 7.19
CA ILE A 59 4.54 7.47 7.94
C ILE A 59 5.41 8.25 6.96
N LEU A 60 5.46 9.58 7.10
CA LEU A 60 6.48 10.40 6.45
C LEU A 60 7.61 10.61 7.45
N ARG A 61 8.86 10.30 7.06
CA ARG A 61 10.03 10.73 7.82
C ARG A 61 10.43 12.11 7.33
N MET A 62 10.64 13.03 8.26
CA MET A 62 11.37 14.26 7.95
C MET A 62 12.79 13.84 7.54
N LYS A 63 13.20 14.13 6.30
CA LYS A 63 14.60 14.03 5.92
C LYS A 63 15.29 15.26 6.52
N ASN A 64 16.31 15.06 7.34
CA ASN A 64 17.19 16.14 7.74
C ASN A 64 17.96 16.57 6.49
N VAL A 65 17.45 17.62 5.84
CA VAL A 65 18.22 18.44 4.90
C VAL A 65 19.10 19.35 5.74
#